data_AF-A0A2D8V0J6-F1
#
_entry.id   AF-A0A2D8V0J6-F1
#
_cell.length_a   1.000
_cell.length_b   1.000
_cell.length_c   1.000
_cell.angle_alpha   90.00
_cell.angle_beta   90.00
_cell.angle_gamma   90.00
#
_symmetry.space_group_name_H-M   'P 1'
#
loop_
_entity.id
_entity.type
_entity.pdbx_description
1 polymer ?
#
loop_
_entity_poly.entity_id
_entity_poly.type
_entity_poly.pdbx_seq_one_letter_code
_entity_poly.pdbx_strand_id
1 'polypeptide(L)'
;MVFFINSVWMAFTTLGIPIIASRRIGPLVLSSHEAAHELGIAAGVIGCAFNLWMLRRGRHKPTQRMACKGWMGLHVVLILAYTAALKGWIPLG
;
A
#
# COMPACT_ATOMS: atom_id res chain seq x y z
N MET A 1 -9.35 9.19 13.20
CA MET A 1 -9.09 7.73 13.12
C MET A 1 -8.87 7.24 11.70
N VAL A 2 -9.84 7.35 10.77
CA VAL A 2 -9.70 6.90 9.36
C VAL A 2 -8.46 7.47 8.65
N PHE A 3 -8.22 8.78 8.80
CA PHE A 3 -7.07 9.43 8.19
C PHE A 3 -5.74 8.89 8.75
N PHE A 4 -5.63 8.81 10.07
CA PHE A 4 -4.45 8.28 10.76
C PHE A 4 -4.13 6.84 10.34
N ILE A 5 -5.12 5.94 10.32
CA ILE A 5 -4.91 4.53 9.93
C ILE A 5 -4.40 4.44 8.48
N ASN A 6 -5.01 5.18 7.56
CA ASN A 6 -4.58 5.20 6.17
C ASN A 6 -3.16 5.79 6.00
N SER A 7 -2.84 6.88 6.71
CA SER A 7 -1.50 7.47 6.67
C SER A 7 -0.43 6.52 7.20
N VAL A 8 -0.71 5.84 8.31
CA VAL A 8 0.19 4.83 8.89
C VAL A 8 0.36 3.66 7.92
N TRP A 9 -0.74 3.13 7.38
CA TRP A 9 -0.70 2.04 6.41
C TRP A 9 0.10 2.43 5.16
N MET A 10 -0.10 3.65 4.65
CA MET A 10 0.68 4.15 3.53
C MET A 10 2.16 4.24 3.85
N ALA A 11 2.55 4.78 5.00
CA ALA A 11 3.95 4.84 5.41
C ALA A 11 4.59 3.44 5.51
N PHE A 12 3.86 2.46 6.05
CA PHE A 12 4.32 1.06 6.05
C PHE A 12 4.50 0.52 4.63
N THR A 13 3.56 0.83 3.73
CA THR A 13 3.58 0.30 2.37
C THR A 13 4.70 0.93 1.52
N THR A 14 4.90 2.25 1.60
CA THR A 14 5.91 2.97 0.79
C THR A 14 7.31 2.97 1.37
N LEU A 15 7.46 2.95 2.69
CA LEU A 15 8.76 3.03 3.34
C LEU A 15 9.13 1.69 3.99
N GLY A 16 8.21 1.06 4.70
CA GLY A 16 8.47 -0.20 5.40
C GLY A 16 8.88 -1.33 4.45
N ILE A 17 8.16 -1.53 3.35
CA ILE A 17 8.43 -2.61 2.40
C ILE A 17 9.79 -2.43 1.70
N PRO A 18 10.16 -1.25 1.15
CA PRO A 18 11.50 -1.05 0.62
C PRO A 18 12.63 -1.13 1.68
N ILE A 19 12.38 -0.72 2.92
CA ILE A 19 13.38 -0.83 4.01
C ILE A 19 13.65 -2.30 4.36
N ILE A 20 12.60 -3.13 4.46
CA ILE A 20 12.73 -4.57 4.70
C ILE A 20 13.42 -5.26 3.52
N ALA A 21 13.14 -4.82 2.30
CA ALA A 21 13.80 -5.34 1.10
C ALA A 21 15.27 -4.93 0.96
N SER A 22 15.65 -3.73 1.44
CA SER A 22 17.00 -3.15 1.25
C SER A 22 17.98 -3.48 2.37
N ARG A 23 17.52 -3.87 3.56
CA ARG A 23 18.39 -4.15 4.70
C ARG A 23 18.25 -5.58 5.20
N ARG A 24 19.37 -6.20 5.58
CA ARG A 24 19.43 -7.41 6.43
C ARG A 24 18.97 -7.09 7.86
N ILE A 25 17.77 -6.53 8.05
CA ILE A 25 17.20 -6.30 9.38
C ILE A 25 16.46 -7.58 9.79
N GLY A 26 17.15 -8.44 10.55
CA GLY A 26 16.55 -9.59 11.22
C GLY A 26 16.17 -10.78 10.30
N PRO A 27 15.47 -11.80 10.84
CA PRO A 27 15.18 -13.07 10.13
C PRO A 27 14.22 -12.94 8.94
N LEU A 28 13.63 -11.75 8.72
CA LEU A 28 12.77 -11.41 7.60
C LEU A 28 13.61 -10.79 6.47
N VAL A 29 14.60 -11.53 5.98
CA VAL A 29 15.23 -11.19 4.70
C VAL A 29 14.32 -11.74 3.62
N LEU A 30 13.67 -10.86 2.85
CA LEU A 30 12.93 -11.28 1.67
C LEU A 30 13.90 -11.90 0.68
N SER A 31 13.56 -13.08 0.17
CA SER A 31 14.44 -13.90 -0.68
C SER A 31 14.75 -13.24 -2.02
N SER A 32 13.95 -12.26 -2.46
CA SER A 32 14.15 -11.53 -3.72
C SER A 32 13.50 -10.14 -3.70
N HIS A 33 13.97 -9.25 -4.59
CA HIS A 33 13.31 -7.97 -4.89
C HIS A 33 11.87 -8.17 -5.42
N GLU A 34 11.60 -9.28 -6.11
CA GLU A 34 10.26 -9.62 -6.59
C GLU A 34 9.29 -9.84 -5.43
N ALA A 35 9.70 -10.58 -4.38
CA ALA A 35 8.88 -10.80 -3.20
C ALA A 35 8.53 -9.49 -2.47
N ALA A 36 9.42 -8.49 -2.51
CA ALA A 36 9.14 -7.16 -1.97
C ALA A 36 8.07 -6.42 -2.78
N HIS A 37 8.12 -6.49 -4.11
CA HIS A 37 7.09 -5.87 -4.96
C HIS A 37 5.73 -6.57 -4.80
N GLU A 38 5.71 -7.91 -4.70
CA GLU A 38 4.48 -8.68 -4.43
C GLU A 38 3.85 -8.30 -3.08
N LEU A 39 4.67 -8.13 -2.03
CA LEU A 39 4.21 -7.62 -0.75
C LEU A 39 3.66 -6.20 -0.85
N GLY A 40 4.29 -5.34 -1.66
CA GLY A 40 3.81 -3.99 -1.97
C GLY A 40 2.40 -4.00 -2.60
N ILE A 41 2.19 -4.89 -3.57
CA ILE A 41 0.88 -5.11 -4.20
C ILE A 41 -0.13 -5.59 -3.15
N ALA A 42 0.20 -6.62 -2.37
CA ALA A 42 -0.69 -7.18 -1.36
C ALA A 42 -1.10 -6.13 -0.31
N ALA A 43 -0.16 -5.34 0.18
CA ALA A 43 -0.44 -4.27 1.13
C ALA A 43 -1.31 -3.16 0.52
N GLY A 44 -1.11 -2.81 -0.75
CA GLY A 44 -2.01 -1.91 -1.48
C GLY A 44 -3.44 -2.47 -1.58
N VAL A 45 -3.59 -3.76 -1.90
CA VAL A 45 -4.91 -4.43 -2.00
C VAL A 45 -5.62 -4.44 -0.65
N ILE A 46 -4.91 -4.74 0.44
CA ILE A 46 -5.46 -4.69 1.80
C ILE A 46 -5.92 -3.26 2.14
N GLY A 47 -5.14 -2.24 1.79
CA GLY A 47 -5.51 -0.83 1.96
C GLY A 47 -6.79 -0.47 1.21
N CYS A 48 -6.93 -0.91 -0.05
CA CYS A 48 -8.16 -0.76 -0.83
C CYS A 48 -9.37 -1.45 -0.17
N ALA A 49 -9.20 -2.71 0.24
CA ALA A 49 -10.26 -3.49 0.89
C ALA A 49 -10.72 -2.84 2.21
N PHE A 50 -9.78 -2.34 3.01
CA PHE A 50 -10.07 -1.63 4.25
C PHE A 50 -10.88 -0.35 4.02
N ASN A 51 -10.50 0.47 3.03
CA ASN A 51 -11.27 1.68 2.69
C ASN A 51 -12.66 1.35 2.13
N LEU A 52 -12.79 0.30 1.32
CA LEU A 52 -14.08 -0.15 0.82
C LEU A 52 -15.00 -0.63 1.96
N TRP A 53 -14.43 -1.39 2.91
CA TRP A 53 -15.15 -1.83 4.10
C TRP A 53 -15.61 -0.66 4.97
N MET A 54 -14.76 0.35 5.17
CA MET A 54 -15.15 1.57 5.89
C MET A 54 -16.30 2.28 5.16
N LEU A 55 -16.21 2.46 3.85
CA LEU A 55 -17.30 3.07 3.06
C LEU A 55 -18.62 2.32 3.20
N ARG A 56 -18.59 0.98 3.27
CA ARG A 56 -19.78 0.14 3.46
C ARG A 56 -20.46 0.28 4.82
N ARG A 57 -19.76 0.65 5.90
CA ARG A 57 -20.35 0.77 7.25
C ARG A 57 -21.33 1.95 7.42
N GLY A 58 -21.55 2.77 6.39
CA GLY A 58 -22.70 3.68 6.26
C GLY A 58 -22.70 4.95 7.12
N ARG A 59 -22.02 4.97 8.28
CA ARG A 59 -22.07 6.07 9.28
C ARG A 59 -20.97 7.13 9.11
N HIS A 60 -20.49 7.35 7.89
CA HIS A 60 -19.39 8.29 7.64
C HIS A 60 -19.88 9.63 7.11
N LYS A 61 -19.34 10.72 7.68
CA LYS A 61 -19.55 12.09 7.19
C LYS A 61 -19.09 12.19 5.73
N PRO A 62 -19.66 13.11 4.91
CA PRO A 62 -19.26 13.29 3.51
C PRO A 62 -17.74 13.47 3.33
N THR A 63 -17.10 14.22 4.23
CA THR A 63 -15.65 14.45 4.24
C THR A 63 -14.84 13.16 4.44
N GLN A 64 -15.31 12.25 5.31
CA GLN A 64 -14.67 10.96 5.53
C GLN A 64 -14.83 10.03 4.32
N ARG A 65 -16.00 10.07 3.66
CA ARG A 65 -16.22 9.29 2.43
C ARG A 65 -15.31 9.75 1.30
N MET A 66 -15.15 11.06 1.13
CA MET A 66 -14.22 11.63 0.16
C MET A 66 -12.77 11.24 0.48
N ALA A 67 -12.38 11.30 1.75
CA ALA A 67 -11.07 10.85 2.19
C ALA A 67 -10.84 9.36 1.88
N CYS A 68 -11.76 8.46 2.21
CA CYS A 68 -11.62 7.03 1.90
C CYS A 68 -11.46 6.77 0.40
N LYS A 69 -12.22 7.48 -0.46
CA LYS A 69 -12.06 7.39 -1.92
C LYS A 69 -10.69 7.88 -2.38
N GLY A 70 -10.20 8.99 -1.83
CA GLY A 70 -8.86 9.50 -2.09
C GLY A 70 -7.77 8.50 -1.70
N TRP A 71 -7.89 7.89 -0.52
CA TRP A 71 -6.97 6.85 -0.06
C TRP A 71 -7.02 5.58 -0.91
N MET A 72 -8.21 5.14 -1.36
CA MET A 72 -8.32 4.06 -2.35
C MET A 72 -7.58 4.39 -3.64
N GLY A 73 -7.73 5.61 -4.16
CA GLY A 73 -7.01 6.06 -5.35
C GLY A 73 -5.49 5.97 -5.17
N LEU A 74 -4.97 6.42 -4.02
CA LEU A 74 -3.55 6.32 -3.68
C LEU A 74 -3.07 4.87 -3.61
N HIS A 75 -3.83 3.96 -3.00
CA HIS A 75 -3.48 2.53 -2.96
C HIS A 75 -3.48 1.90 -4.36
N VAL A 76 -4.41 2.27 -5.24
CA VAL A 76 -4.43 1.82 -6.64
C VAL A 76 -3.18 2.27 -7.39
N VAL A 77 -2.80 3.55 -7.26
CA VAL A 77 -1.55 4.07 -7.85
C VAL A 77 -0.34 3.28 -7.35
N LEU A 78 -0.32 2.95 -6.07
CA LEU A 78 0.76 2.15 -5.48
C LEU A 78 0.84 0.74 -6.06
N ILE A 79 -0.30 0.05 -6.17
CA ILE A 79 -0.39 -1.28 -6.78
C ILE A 79 0.15 -1.23 -8.21
N LEU A 80 -0.23 -0.20 -8.98
CA LEU A 80 0.25 -0.01 -10.34
C LEU A 80 1.76 0.22 -10.38
N ALA A 81 2.30 1.04 -9.48
CA ALA A 81 3.75 1.27 -9.38
C ALA A 81 4.52 -0.02 -9.07
N TYR A 82 4.07 -0.81 -8.08
CA TYR A 82 4.69 -2.09 -7.74
C TYR A 82 4.54 -3.13 -8.85
N THR A 83 3.41 -3.14 -9.56
CA THR A 83 3.19 -4.04 -10.70
C THR A 83 4.10 -3.66 -11.87
N ALA A 84 4.23 -2.37 -12.16
CA ALA A 84 5.12 -1.86 -13.20
C ALA A 84 6.59 -2.17 -12.90
N ALA A 85 7.00 -2.02 -11.64
CA ALA A 85 8.31 -2.44 -11.13
C ALA A 85 8.54 -3.95 -11.34
N LEU A 86 7.58 -4.78 -10.91
CA LEU A 86 7.66 -6.25 -11.04
C LEU A 86 7.70 -6.72 -12.49
N LYS A 87 7.00 -6.02 -13.39
CA LYS A 87 6.98 -6.33 -14.83
C LYS A 87 8.13 -5.70 -15.62
N GLY A 88 9.01 -4.92 -14.96
CA GLY A 88 10.12 -4.23 -15.60
C GLY A 88 9.69 -3.13 -16.59
N TRP A 89 8.47 -2.59 -16.43
CA TRP A 89 7.95 -1.52 -17.31
C TRP A 89 8.58 -0.16 -17.03
N ILE A 90 9.09 0.03 -15.83
CA ILE A 90 9.81 1.24 -15.43
C ILE A 90 11.25 0.81 -15.16
N PRO A 91 12.25 1.43 -15.81
CA PRO A 91 13.65 1.21 -15.46
C PRO A 91 13.87 1.72 -14.04
N LEU A 92 13.95 0.80 -13.09
CA LEU A 92 14.38 1.09 -11.73
C LEU A 92 15.90 1.06 -11.76
N GLY A 93 16.50 2.26 -11.75
CA GLY A 93 17.95 2.46 -11.84
C GLY A 93 18.73 1.89 -10.67
#